data_AF-A0A2V7N9I1-F1
#
_entry.id   AF-A0A2V7N9I1-F1
#
_cell.length_a   1.000
_cell.length_b   1.000
_cell.length_c   1.000
_cell.angle_alpha   90.00
_cell.angle_beta   90.00
_cell.angle_gamma   90.00
#
_symmetry.space_group_name_H-M   'P 1'
#
loop_
_entity.id
_entity.type
_entity.pdbx_description
1 polymer ?
#
loop_
_entity_poly.entity_id
_entity_poly.type
_entity_poly.pdbx_seq_one_letter_code
_entity_poly.pdbx_strand_id
1 'polypeptide(L)'
;MMQGFAFTLGRTKLLSDLDGVCTGIPGRERKSLDYFNCVHGLGHAIMAVTDDDLFDALRDCDGLTGSMEQNACANGVFMENLIVDGAHGGHYSKYLKPSEPLYPCTAVGEKYKTECFDMQTSYALG
;
A
#
# COMPACT_ATOMS: atom_id res chain seq x y z
N MET A 1 9.16 -4.79 -11.88
CA MET A 1 8.54 -4.27 -10.64
C MET A 1 7.16 -3.73 -10.97
N MET A 2 6.16 -3.96 -10.12
CA MET A 2 4.75 -3.53 -10.36
C MET A 2 4.59 -2.02 -10.45
N GLN A 3 5.41 -1.23 -9.75
CA GLN A 3 5.44 0.22 -9.84
C GLN A 3 5.64 0.73 -11.28
N GLY A 4 6.62 0.17 -12.02
CA GLY A 4 6.87 0.56 -13.42
C GLY A 4 5.72 0.18 -14.38
N PHE A 5 5.02 -0.91 -14.09
CA PHE A 5 3.81 -1.29 -14.83
C PHE A 5 2.67 -0.31 -14.57
N ALA A 6 2.45 0.07 -13.31
CA ALA A 6 1.40 1.04 -12.94
C ALA A 6 1.61 2.41 -13.57
N PHE A 7 2.85 2.93 -13.62
CA PHE A 7 3.14 4.18 -14.33
C PHE A 7 2.84 4.11 -15.83
N THR A 8 3.13 2.97 -16.47
CA THR A 8 2.84 2.77 -17.90
C THR A 8 1.33 2.69 -18.17
N LEU A 9 0.59 2.10 -17.24
CA LEU A 9 -0.86 1.92 -17.35
C LEU A 9 -1.63 3.21 -17.04
N GLY A 10 -1.12 4.01 -16.09
CA GLY A 10 -1.73 5.24 -15.57
C GLY A 10 -2.79 4.98 -14.50
N ARG A 11 -2.93 5.91 -13.53
CA ARG A 11 -3.83 5.78 -12.37
C ARG A 11 -5.26 5.39 -12.78
N THR A 12 -5.89 6.12 -13.68
CA THR A 12 -7.29 5.86 -14.10
C THR A 12 -7.49 4.44 -14.61
N LYS A 13 -6.55 3.93 -15.41
CA LYS A 13 -6.64 2.58 -15.96
C LYS A 13 -6.38 1.51 -14.90
N LEU A 14 -5.49 1.79 -13.94
CA LEU A 14 -5.18 0.86 -12.85
C LEU A 14 -6.39 0.67 -11.95
N LEU A 15 -6.99 1.79 -11.54
CA LEU A 15 -8.14 1.79 -10.65
C LEU A 15 -9.43 1.27 -11.30
N SER A 16 -9.48 1.18 -12.64
CA SER A 16 -10.67 0.70 -13.35
C SER A 16 -10.94 -0.80 -13.19
N ASP A 17 -9.92 -1.59 -12.82
CA ASP A 17 -10.05 -3.04 -12.62
C ASP A 17 -8.97 -3.57 -11.64
N LEU A 18 -9.09 -3.19 -10.37
CA LEU A 18 -8.15 -3.61 -9.33
C LEU A 18 -8.19 -5.13 -9.07
N ASP A 19 -9.39 -5.70 -9.01
CA ASP A 19 -9.57 -7.14 -8.79
C ASP A 19 -8.95 -7.97 -9.93
N GLY A 20 -8.94 -7.42 -11.15
CA GLY A 20 -8.34 -8.02 -12.34
C GLY A 20 -6.82 -8.17 -12.29
N VAL A 21 -6.10 -7.28 -11.60
CA VAL A 21 -4.63 -7.16 -11.66
C VAL A 21 -3.92 -8.47 -11.26
N CYS A 22 -4.39 -9.13 -10.20
CA CYS A 22 -3.76 -10.33 -9.63
C CYS A 22 -4.50 -11.63 -9.97
N THR A 23 -5.46 -11.60 -10.90
CA THR A 23 -6.29 -12.79 -11.25
C THR A 23 -5.48 -13.97 -11.78
N GLY A 24 -4.37 -13.71 -12.48
CA GLY A 24 -3.52 -14.73 -13.07
C GLY A 24 -2.56 -15.42 -12.08
N ILE A 25 -2.53 -15.02 -10.81
CA ILE A 25 -1.57 -15.55 -9.83
C ILE A 25 -2.00 -16.94 -9.34
N PRO A 26 -1.15 -17.97 -9.47
CA PRO A 26 -1.44 -19.30 -8.97
C PRO A 26 -1.75 -19.30 -7.46
N GLY A 27 -2.82 -20.00 -7.08
CA GLY A 27 -3.21 -20.14 -5.67
C GLY A 27 -4.07 -19.01 -5.10
N ARG A 28 -4.57 -18.10 -5.94
CA ARG A 28 -5.58 -17.07 -5.59
C ARG A 28 -6.75 -17.62 -4.76
N GLU A 29 -7.38 -18.71 -5.21
CA GLU A 29 -8.52 -19.35 -4.54
C GLU A 29 -8.20 -19.77 -3.09
N ARG A 30 -6.93 -20.05 -2.81
CA ARG A 30 -6.42 -20.46 -1.49
C ARG A 30 -5.74 -19.32 -0.74
N LYS A 31 -5.78 -18.10 -1.27
CA LYS A 31 -5.07 -16.92 -0.75
C LYS A 31 -3.59 -17.23 -0.48
N SER A 32 -2.92 -17.81 -1.49
CA SER A 32 -1.49 -18.15 -1.41
C SER A 32 -0.63 -16.94 -1.06
N LEU A 33 0.56 -17.18 -0.53
CA LEU A 33 1.55 -16.12 -0.28
C LEU A 33 1.89 -15.35 -1.57
N ASP A 34 1.97 -16.02 -2.72
CA ASP A 34 2.22 -15.36 -4.01
C ASP A 34 1.09 -14.40 -4.39
N TYR A 35 -0.17 -14.79 -4.15
CA TYR A 35 -1.32 -13.93 -4.40
C TYR A 35 -1.36 -12.76 -3.42
N PHE A 36 -1.10 -13.01 -2.13
CA PHE A 36 -0.95 -11.96 -1.13
C PHE A 36 0.13 -10.95 -1.55
N ASN A 37 1.31 -11.43 -1.95
CA ASN A 37 2.43 -10.59 -2.38
C ASN A 37 2.11 -9.79 -3.65
N CYS A 38 1.30 -10.34 -4.57
CA CYS A 38 0.81 -9.58 -5.70
C CYS A 38 -0.06 -8.41 -5.24
N VAL A 39 -1.06 -8.65 -4.39
CA VAL A 39 -1.95 -7.58 -3.93
C VAL A 39 -1.23 -6.58 -3.01
N HIS A 40 -0.27 -7.05 -2.21
CA HIS A 40 0.63 -6.19 -1.47
C HIS A 40 1.42 -5.26 -2.41
N GLY A 41 2.05 -5.81 -3.44
CA GLY A 41 2.75 -5.02 -4.45
C GLY A 41 1.83 -4.07 -5.23
N LEU A 42 0.52 -4.35 -5.33
CA LEU A 42 -0.46 -3.43 -5.91
C LEU A 42 -0.61 -2.19 -5.04
N GLY A 43 -0.56 -2.32 -3.72
CA GLY A 43 -0.50 -1.19 -2.79
C GLY A 43 0.69 -0.26 -3.05
N HIS A 44 1.88 -0.81 -3.28
CA HIS A 44 3.06 -0.01 -3.65
C HIS A 44 2.85 0.73 -4.97
N ALA A 45 2.24 0.04 -5.95
CA ALA A 45 1.98 0.61 -7.26
C ALA A 45 0.95 1.75 -7.19
N ILE A 46 -0.09 1.59 -6.37
CA ILE A 46 -1.08 2.63 -6.08
C ILE A 46 -0.40 3.82 -5.44
N MET A 47 0.41 3.62 -4.39
CA MET A 47 1.16 4.68 -3.72
C MET A 47 1.96 5.53 -4.72
N ALA A 48 2.68 4.85 -5.62
CA ALA A 48 3.48 5.50 -6.66
C ALA A 48 2.64 6.31 -7.67
N VAL A 49 1.46 5.84 -8.09
CA VAL A 49 0.59 6.58 -9.04
C VAL A 49 -0.30 7.63 -8.36
N THR A 50 -0.28 7.68 -7.03
CA THR A 50 -0.91 8.74 -6.21
C THR A 50 0.08 9.81 -5.78
N ASP A 51 1.26 9.88 -6.40
CA ASP A 51 2.34 10.81 -6.02
C ASP A 51 2.67 10.74 -4.51
N ASP A 52 2.74 9.51 -3.99
CA ASP A 52 2.99 9.20 -2.59
C ASP A 52 1.96 9.82 -1.61
N ASP A 53 0.74 10.08 -2.07
CA ASP A 53 -0.35 10.47 -1.19
C ASP A 53 -0.99 9.25 -0.48
N LEU A 54 -0.56 9.03 0.76
CA LEU A 54 -0.99 7.92 1.60
C LEU A 54 -2.51 7.79 1.72
N PHE A 55 -3.23 8.89 1.95
CA PHE A 55 -4.67 8.82 2.20
C PHE A 55 -5.45 8.58 0.90
N ASP A 56 -4.97 9.08 -0.24
CA ASP A 56 -5.50 8.71 -1.54
C ASP A 56 -5.23 7.24 -1.85
N ALA A 57 -4.02 6.75 -1.62
CA ALA A 57 -3.64 5.37 -1.89
C ALA A 57 -4.48 4.37 -1.08
N LEU A 58 -4.70 4.63 0.21
CA LEU A 58 -5.56 3.80 1.06
C LEU A 58 -7.01 3.77 0.57
N ARG A 59 -7.53 4.91 0.11
CA ARG A 59 -8.89 4.98 -0.47
C ARG A 59 -8.98 4.23 -1.80
N ASP A 60 -7.94 4.30 -2.62
CA ASP A 60 -7.88 3.58 -3.88
C ASP A 60 -7.85 2.05 -3.64
N CYS A 61 -7.18 1.56 -2.58
CA CYS A 61 -7.25 0.15 -2.16
C CYS A 61 -8.66 -0.33 -1.79
N ASP A 62 -9.58 0.57 -1.40
CA ASP A 62 -10.97 0.21 -1.09
C ASP A 62 -11.76 -0.26 -2.31
N GLY A 63 -11.25 -0.01 -3.52
CA GLY A 63 -11.85 -0.52 -4.76
C GLY A 63 -11.72 -2.04 -4.92
N LEU A 64 -10.87 -2.71 -4.14
CA LEU A 64 -10.79 -4.17 -4.08
C LEU A 64 -12.03 -4.74 -3.38
N THR A 65 -12.55 -5.87 -3.87
CA THR A 65 -13.79 -6.46 -3.32
C THR A 65 -13.56 -7.43 -2.16
N GLY A 66 -12.35 -7.99 -2.02
CA GLY A 66 -12.00 -8.94 -0.98
C GLY A 66 -11.32 -8.30 0.23
N SER A 67 -11.69 -8.73 1.44
CA SER A 67 -11.11 -8.17 2.67
C SER A 67 -9.61 -8.48 2.84
N MET A 68 -9.15 -9.66 2.41
CA MET A 68 -7.72 -9.98 2.46
C MET A 68 -6.96 -9.10 1.48
N GLU A 69 -7.52 -8.88 0.30
CA GLU A 69 -6.95 -8.05 -0.74
C GLU A 69 -6.85 -6.59 -0.30
N GLN A 70 -7.91 -6.03 0.29
CA GLN A 70 -7.90 -4.69 0.88
C GLN A 70 -6.79 -4.56 1.93
N ASN A 71 -6.68 -5.53 2.83
CA ASN A 71 -5.66 -5.50 3.90
C ASN A 71 -4.24 -5.64 3.32
N ALA A 72 -4.03 -6.57 2.37
CA ALA A 72 -2.73 -6.74 1.71
C ALA A 72 -2.32 -5.45 0.97
N CYS A 73 -3.25 -4.83 0.24
CA CYS A 73 -3.03 -3.56 -0.46
C CYS A 73 -2.67 -2.44 0.51
N ALA A 74 -3.47 -2.23 1.56
CA ALA A 74 -3.20 -1.21 2.58
C ALA A 74 -1.85 -1.44 3.28
N ASN A 75 -1.51 -2.70 3.58
CA ASN A 75 -0.22 -3.06 4.15
C ASN A 75 0.96 -2.67 3.23
N GLY A 76 0.83 -2.90 1.92
CA GLY A 76 1.82 -2.45 0.92
C GLY A 76 1.93 -0.93 0.81
N VAL A 77 0.80 -0.21 0.88
CA VAL A 77 0.77 1.26 0.94
C VAL A 77 1.54 1.78 2.17
N PHE A 78 1.32 1.19 3.35
CA PHE A 78 2.04 1.58 4.56
C PHE A 78 3.52 1.21 4.52
N MET A 79 3.88 0.07 3.92
CA MET A 79 5.29 -0.29 3.72
C MET A 79 5.99 0.75 2.84
N GLU A 80 5.39 1.11 1.71
CA GLU A 80 5.96 2.12 0.80
C GLU A 80 6.10 3.48 1.52
N ASN A 81 5.12 3.87 2.34
CA ASN A 81 5.20 5.09 3.17
C ASN A 81 6.41 5.13 4.10
N LEU A 82 6.90 3.98 4.57
CA LEU A 82 8.12 3.87 5.37
C LEU A 82 9.39 3.85 4.50
N ILE A 83 9.37 3.12 3.38
CA ILE A 83 10.55 2.94 2.52
C ILE A 83 10.94 4.24 1.79
N VAL A 84 9.96 5.10 1.53
CA VAL A 84 10.18 6.45 1.00
C VAL A 84 11.14 7.27 1.90
N ASP A 85 11.37 6.86 3.17
CA ASP A 85 12.30 7.47 4.13
C ASP A 85 13.72 6.86 4.19
N GLY A 86 14.46 6.92 3.07
CA GLY A 86 15.92 7.11 3.20
C GLY A 86 16.86 5.91 2.98
N ALA A 87 16.38 4.70 2.64
CA ALA A 87 17.30 3.64 2.18
C ALA A 87 17.85 3.88 0.76
N HIS A 88 17.17 4.70 -0.06
CA HIS A 88 17.48 4.89 -1.49
C HIS A 88 17.53 6.36 -1.94
N GLY A 89 17.70 7.33 -1.03
CA GLY A 89 17.92 8.74 -1.39
C GLY A 89 16.71 9.46 -2.02
N GLY A 90 15.48 9.01 -1.73
CA GLY A 90 14.23 9.64 -2.17
C GLY A 90 13.64 10.66 -1.18
N HIS A 91 12.57 11.34 -1.62
CA HIS A 91 11.80 12.35 -0.87
C HIS A 91 11.28 11.79 0.45
N TYR A 92 11.43 12.50 1.57
CA TYR A 92 10.80 12.13 2.84
C TYR A 92 9.27 12.00 2.67
N SER A 93 8.67 10.90 3.15
CA SER A 93 7.21 10.85 3.24
C SER A 93 6.75 11.97 4.16
N LYS A 94 5.86 12.83 3.66
CA LYS A 94 5.20 13.89 4.45
C LYS A 94 4.35 13.32 5.59
N TYR A 95 4.17 12.00 5.63
CA TYR A 95 3.39 11.29 6.64
C TYR A 95 4.22 10.73 7.80
N LEU A 96 5.53 10.94 7.81
CA LEU A 96 6.40 10.58 8.94
C LEU A 96 6.76 11.81 9.75
N LYS A 97 6.53 11.72 11.06
CA LYS A 97 6.70 12.83 11.99
C LYS A 97 7.47 12.36 13.22
N PRO A 98 8.72 12.82 13.42
CA PRO A 98 9.51 12.42 14.59
C PRO A 98 8.85 12.75 15.94
N SER A 99 8.09 13.86 16.00
CA SER A 99 7.35 14.27 17.21
C SER A 99 6.03 13.52 17.43
N GLU A 100 5.54 12.79 16.42
CA GLU A 100 4.30 12.01 16.45
C GLU A 100 4.58 10.60 15.89
N PRO A 101 5.36 9.75 16.56
CA PRO A 101 5.89 8.51 15.98
C PRO A 101 4.82 7.49 15.56
N LEU A 102 3.60 7.60 16.10
CA LEU A 102 2.46 6.76 15.74
C LEU A 102 1.58 7.37 14.64
N TYR A 103 1.85 8.60 14.20
CA TYR A 103 1.24 9.15 12.99
C TYR A 103 1.86 8.44 11.77
N PRO A 104 1.06 7.95 10.80
CA PRO A 104 -0.34 8.33 10.53
C PRO A 104 -1.40 7.41 11.15
N CYS A 105 -1.04 6.36 11.90
CA CYS A 105 -1.99 5.39 12.46
C CYS A 105 -3.00 5.99 13.45
N THR A 106 -2.66 7.14 14.05
CA THR A 106 -3.59 7.93 14.88
C THR A 106 -4.61 8.73 14.07
N ALA A 107 -4.40 8.90 12.76
CA ALA A 107 -5.21 9.72 11.86
C ALA A 107 -5.98 8.90 10.80
N VAL A 108 -5.56 7.67 10.51
CA VAL A 108 -6.28 6.79 9.57
C VAL A 108 -7.59 6.26 10.18
N GLY A 109 -8.54 5.90 9.31
CA GLY A 109 -9.78 5.25 9.72
C GLY A 109 -9.57 3.88 10.36
N GLU A 110 -10.51 3.45 11.20
CA GLU A 110 -10.40 2.24 12.03
C GLU A 110 -10.00 0.98 11.24
N LYS A 111 -10.55 0.82 10.04
CA LYS A 111 -10.30 -0.34 9.17
C LYS A 111 -8.86 -0.49 8.68
N TYR A 112 -8.05 0.56 8.74
CA TYR A 112 -6.64 0.52 8.30
C TYR A 112 -5.66 0.40 9.47
N LYS A 113 -6.15 0.50 10.72
CA LYS A 113 -5.27 0.63 11.88
C LYS A 113 -4.40 -0.60 12.08
N THR A 114 -4.95 -1.79 11.88
CA THR A 114 -4.20 -3.04 12.04
C THR A 114 -2.99 -3.05 11.11
N GLU A 115 -3.21 -2.85 9.82
CA GLU A 115 -2.15 -2.84 8.80
C GLU A 115 -1.18 -1.68 9.00
N CYS A 116 -1.68 -0.53 9.48
CA CYS A 116 -0.83 0.62 9.80
C CYS A 116 0.12 0.32 10.95
N PHE A 117 -0.38 -0.19 12.08
CA PHE A 117 0.45 -0.48 13.24
C PHE A 117 1.43 -1.62 13.00
N ASP A 118 1.09 -2.59 12.14
CA ASP A 118 2.02 -3.65 11.71
C ASP A 118 3.29 -3.09 11.06
N MET A 119 3.17 -1.97 10.33
CA MET A 119 4.30 -1.30 9.68
C MET A 119 4.92 -0.20 10.56
N GLN A 120 4.10 0.74 11.03
CA GLN A 120 4.53 1.98 11.69
C GLN A 120 5.34 1.75 12.97
N THR A 121 5.14 0.62 13.65
CA THR A 121 5.93 0.27 14.84
C THR A 121 7.43 0.19 14.56
N SER A 122 7.82 -0.16 13.33
CA SER A 122 9.22 -0.17 12.91
C SER A 122 9.85 1.22 12.84
N TYR A 123 9.07 2.24 12.45
CA TYR A 123 9.50 3.65 12.53
C TYR A 123 9.46 4.18 13.97
N ALA A 124 8.45 3.81 14.74
CA ALA A 124 8.26 4.33 16.09
C ALA A 124 9.29 3.80 17.11
N LEU A 125 9.86 2.61 16.86
CA LEU A 125 10.76 1.90 17.78
C LEU A 125 12.18 1.68 17.23
N GLY A 126 12.42 1.96 15.95
CA GLY A 126 13.72 1.85 15.29
C GLY A 126 14.57 3.10 15.47
#